data_AF-A0A502XW17-F1
#
_entry.id   AF-A0A502XW17-F1
#
_cell.length_a   1.000
_cell.length_b   1.000
_cell.length_c   1.000
_cell.angle_alpha   90.00
_cell.angle_beta   90.00
_cell.angle_gamma   90.00
#
_symmetry.space_group_name_H-M   'P 1'
#
loop_
_entity.id
_entity.type
_entity.pdbx_description
1 polymer ?
#
loop_
_entity_poly.entity_id
_entity_poly.type
_entity_poly.pdbx_seq_one_letter_code
_entity_poly.pdbx_strand_id
1 'polypeptide(L)'
;MKVAGVPAGTVKLDIRMSDLDAPDFAHGGGKVAYSGEALPYGAFSYRGPCPPSPHTYQFTVKALDANGKTVGTAKARKRFP
;
A
#
# COMPACT_ATOMS: atom_id res chain seq x y z
N MET A 1 0.04 -3.43 10.40
CA MET A 1 -0.01 -4.26 9.17
C MET A 1 1.22 -5.15 9.15
N LYS A 2 1.09 -6.47 8.94
CA LYS A 2 2.24 -7.37 8.76
C LYS A 2 2.71 -7.33 7.31
N VAL A 3 4.02 -7.31 7.11
CA VAL A 3 4.66 -7.35 5.78
C VAL A 3 5.65 -8.51 5.78
N ALA A 4 5.69 -9.29 4.72
CA ALA A 4 6.57 -10.45 4.58
C ALA A 4 7.28 -10.43 3.22
N GLY A 5 8.40 -11.15 3.11
CA GLY A 5 9.16 -11.25 1.86
C GLY A 5 9.75 -9.92 1.39
N VAL A 6 10.06 -9.00 2.32
CA VAL A 6 10.61 -7.68 1.97
C VAL A 6 12.06 -7.84 1.48
N PRO A 7 12.41 -7.37 0.28
CA PRO A 7 13.78 -7.47 -0.24
C PRO A 7 14.81 -6.83 0.69
N ALA A 8 16.01 -7.42 0.73
CA ALA A 8 17.15 -6.85 1.47
C ALA A 8 17.48 -5.43 0.97
N GLY A 9 17.87 -4.56 1.89
CA GLY A 9 18.17 -3.14 1.60
C GLY A 9 16.93 -2.23 1.52
N THR A 10 15.72 -2.76 1.72
CA THR A 10 14.52 -1.92 1.86
C THR A 10 14.57 -1.09 3.12
N VAL A 11 14.41 0.23 2.99
CA VAL A 11 14.34 1.17 4.13
C VAL A 11 13.01 1.90 4.22
N LYS A 12 12.22 1.92 3.13
CA LYS A 12 10.89 2.54 3.09
C LYS A 12 9.92 1.67 2.28
N LEU A 13 8.64 1.75 2.64
CA LEU A 13 7.54 1.19 1.86
C LEU A 13 6.66 2.33 1.35
N ASP A 14 6.37 2.39 0.05
CA ASP A 14 5.34 3.26 -0.52
C ASP A 14 4.06 2.45 -0.73
N ILE A 15 3.04 2.75 0.07
CA ILE A 15 1.79 2.02 0.14
C ILE A 15 0.71 2.90 -0.46
N ARG A 16 -0.04 2.36 -1.42
CA ARG A 16 -1.14 3.07 -2.10
C ARG A 16 -2.36 2.19 -2.18
N MET A 17 -3.51 2.79 -1.90
CA MET A 17 -4.82 2.20 -2.18
C MET A 17 -5.36 2.83 -3.46
N SER A 18 -5.87 2.00 -4.37
CA SER A 18 -6.58 2.43 -5.57
C SER A 18 -7.88 1.66 -5.69
N ASP A 19 -8.94 2.34 -6.11
CA ASP A 19 -10.16 1.72 -6.61
C ASP A 19 -9.95 1.43 -8.10
N LEU A 20 -10.10 0.17 -8.51
CA LEU A 20 -9.90 -0.22 -9.92
C LEU A 20 -11.12 0.13 -10.79
N ASP A 21 -12.28 0.35 -10.18
CA ASP A 21 -13.52 0.75 -10.84
C ASP A 21 -13.73 2.28 -10.79
N ALA A 22 -13.03 2.97 -9.89
CA ALA A 22 -12.98 4.44 -9.80
C ALA A 22 -11.54 4.97 -9.64
N PRO A 23 -10.69 4.86 -10.68
CA PRO A 23 -9.24 5.11 -10.58
C PRO A 23 -8.87 6.56 -10.23
N ASP A 24 -9.76 7.51 -10.53
CA ASP A 24 -9.53 8.93 -10.25
C ASP A 24 -9.83 9.31 -8.78
N PHE A 25 -10.45 8.41 -8.01
CA PHE A 25 -10.70 8.65 -6.59
C PHE A 25 -9.43 8.42 -5.77
N ALA A 26 -8.90 9.49 -5.18
CA ALA A 26 -7.71 9.46 -4.36
C ALA A 26 -7.96 8.81 -2.98
N HIS A 27 -7.88 7.47 -2.91
CA HIS A 27 -7.96 6.73 -1.65
C HIS A 27 -6.76 7.00 -0.72
N GLY A 28 -5.61 7.41 -1.25
CA GLY A 28 -4.45 7.76 -0.44
C GLY A 28 -3.51 6.59 -0.18
N GLY A 29 -2.85 6.61 0.98
CA GLY A 29 -1.70 5.78 1.30
C GLY A 29 -0.59 6.60 1.95
N GLY A 30 0.65 6.12 1.88
CA GLY A 30 1.78 6.83 2.47
C GLY A 30 3.11 6.11 2.26
N LYS A 31 4.19 6.87 2.41
CA LYS A 31 5.55 6.34 2.51
C LYS A 31 5.90 6.17 3.98
N VAL A 32 6.31 4.97 4.37
CA VAL A 32 6.61 4.62 5.76
C VAL A 32 8.04 4.11 5.85
N ALA A 33 8.78 4.51 6.88
CA ALA A 33 10.05 3.87 7.22
C ALA A 33 9.83 2.39 7.56
N TYR A 34 10.75 1.53 7.14
CA TYR A 34 10.70 0.11 7.38
C TYR A 34 11.91 -0.33 8.20
N SER A 35 11.65 -0.84 9.40
CA SER A 35 12.66 -1.34 10.34
C SER A 35 12.56 -2.85 10.58
N GLY A 36 11.74 -3.56 9.79
CA GLY A 36 11.45 -4.98 9.98
C GLY A 36 10.10 -5.24 10.67
N GLU A 37 9.51 -6.39 10.34
CA GLU A 37 8.37 -7.04 11.01
C GLU A 37 6.96 -6.47 10.76
N ALA A 38 6.69 -5.22 11.13
CA ALA A 38 5.34 -4.68 11.06
C ALA A 38 5.31 -3.16 10.96
N LEU A 39 4.26 -2.65 10.33
CA LEU A 39 3.96 -1.23 10.33
C LEU A 39 3.06 -0.89 11.51
N PRO A 40 3.41 0.15 12.31
CA PRO A 40 2.59 0.60 13.41
C PRO A 40 1.23 1.10 12.93
N TYR A 41 0.26 1.12 13.83
CA TYR A 41 -1.02 1.79 13.54
C TYR A 41 -0.77 3.27 13.22
N GLY A 42 -1.49 3.81 12.23
CA GLY A 42 -1.31 5.19 11.78
C GLY A 42 -0.05 5.45 10.95
N ALA A 43 0.73 4.41 10.61
CA ALA A 43 1.90 4.53 9.73
C ALA A 43 1.59 5.19 8.37
N PHE A 44 0.37 5.00 7.87
CA PHE A 44 -0.16 5.65 6.68
C PHE A 44 -1.68 5.80 6.83
N SER A 45 -2.27 6.68 6.02
CA SER A 45 -3.70 6.95 6.03
C SER A 45 -4.31 6.72 4.67
N TYR A 46 -5.50 6.14 4.64
CA TYR A 46 -6.28 5.97 3.42
C TYR A 46 -7.77 6.14 3.70
N ARG A 47 -8.52 6.55 2.69
CA ARG A 47 -9.99 6.56 2.70
C ARG A 47 -10.47 5.14 2.41
N GLY A 48 -11.29 4.59 3.29
CA GLY A 48 -11.85 3.25 3.12
C GLY A 48 -12.84 3.13 1.95
N PRO A 49 -13.19 1.91 1.55
CA PRO A 49 -14.27 1.65 0.60
C PRO A 49 -15.61 2.23 1.07
N CYS A 50 -16.30 2.96 0.20
CA CYS A 50 -17.69 3.39 0.37
C CYS A 50 -18.38 3.55 -1.02
N PRO A 51 -18.41 2.50 -1.85
CA PRO A 51 -18.87 2.65 -3.23
C PRO A 51 -20.40 2.55 -3.36
N PRO A 52 -20.99 3.12 -4.42
CA PRO A 52 -22.42 3.01 -4.72
C PRO A 52 -22.82 1.63 -5.29
N SER A 53 -21.85 0.86 -5.79
CA SER A 53 -21.99 -0.52 -6.27
C SER A 53 -20.71 -1.31 -5.91
N PRO A 54 -20.66 -2.64 -6.04
CA PRO A 54 -19.45 -3.38 -5.69
C PRO A 54 -18.25 -3.03 -6.57
N HIS A 55 -17.16 -2.58 -5.94
CA HIS A 55 -15.90 -2.20 -6.58
C HIS A 55 -14.74 -3.10 -6.15
N THR A 56 -13.67 -3.13 -6.93
CA THR A 56 -12.43 -3.86 -6.66
C THR A 56 -11.34 -2.90 -6.23
N TYR A 57 -10.87 -3.07 -5.01
CA TYR A 57 -9.81 -2.26 -4.45
C TYR A 57 -8.48 -2.97 -4.46
N GLN A 58 -7.40 -2.24 -4.69
CA GLN A 58 -6.03 -2.75 -4.70
C GLN A 58 -5.12 -1.94 -3.78
N PHE A 59 -4.49 -2.63 -2.83
CA PHE A 59 -3.28 -2.13 -2.20
C PHE A 59 -2.07 -2.46 -3.06
N THR A 60 -1.23 -1.47 -3.34
CA THR A 60 0.10 -1.64 -3.95
C THR A 60 1.15 -1.20 -2.93
N VAL A 61 2.13 -2.07 -2.68
CA VAL A 61 3.26 -1.79 -1.78
C VAL A 61 4.54 -1.86 -2.60
N LYS A 62 5.27 -0.74 -2.69
CA LYS A 62 6.60 -0.70 -3.29
C LYS A 62 7.65 -0.66 -2.18
N ALA A 63 8.61 -1.58 -2.23
CA ALA A 63 9.78 -1.57 -1.38
C ALA A 63 10.84 -0.66 -1.98
N LEU A 64 11.32 0.32 -1.21
CA LEU A 64 12.28 1.33 -1.64
C LEU A 64 13.61 1.19 -0.88
N ASP A 65 14.72 1.25 -1.61
CA ASP A 65 16.06 1.34 -1.04
C ASP A 65 16.40 2.76 -0.52
N ALA A 66 17.61 2.93 0.02
CA ALA A 66 18.08 4.20 0.56
C ALA A 66 18.13 5.34 -0.48
N ASN A 67 18.27 5.00 -1.76
CA ASN A 67 18.27 5.96 -2.87
C ASN A 67 16.85 6.26 -3.39
N GLY A 68 15.83 5.62 -2.81
CA GLY A 68 14.43 5.73 -3.26
C GLY A 68 14.10 4.87 -4.48
N LYS A 69 14.99 3.98 -4.92
CA LYS A 69 14.73 3.05 -6.02
C LYS A 69 13.81 1.94 -5.55
N THR A 70 12.84 1.58 -6.39
CA THR A 70 11.98 0.43 -6.12
C THR A 70 12.76 -0.87 -6.31
N VAL A 71 12.85 -1.67 -5.26
CA VAL A 71 13.53 -2.98 -5.21
C VAL A 71 12.54 -4.15 -5.09
N GLY A 72 11.26 -3.86 -4.91
CA GLY A 72 10.19 -4.86 -4.91
C GLY A 72 8.81 -4.23 -5.02
N THR A 73 7.83 -4.99 -5.50
CA THR A 73 6.43 -4.55 -5.55
C THR A 73 5.51 -5.72 -5.22
N ALA A 74 4.54 -5.47 -4.34
CA ALA A 74 3.47 -6.41 -4.01
C ALA A 74 2.11 -5.75 -4.26
N LYS A 75 1.11 -6.56 -4.64
CA LYS A 75 -0.28 -6.12 -4.84
C LYS A 75 -1.23 -7.07 -4.13
N ALA A 76 -2.25 -6.52 -3.48
CA ALA A 76 -3.33 -7.27 -2.88
C ALA A 76 -4.66 -6.66 -3.32
N ARG A 77 -5.61 -7.49 -3.77
CA ARG A 77 -6.91 -7.04 -4.28
C ARG A 77 -8.05 -7.60 -3.43
N LYS A 78 -9.10 -6.82 -3.26
CA LYS A 78 -10.33 -7.24 -2.60
C LYS A 78 -11.53 -6.48 -3.16
N ARG A 79 -12.64 -7.19 -3.38
CA ARG A 79 -13.92 -6.60 -3.78
C ARG A 79 -14.71 -6.12 -2.54
N PHE A 80 -15.47 -5.02 -2.66
CA PHE A 80 -16.29 -4.44 -1.59
C PHE A 80 -17.51 -3.64 -2.12
N PRO A 81 -18.70 -3.66 -1.44
CA PRO A 81 -19.02 -4.69 -0.45
C PRO A 81 -18.90 -6.08 -1.07
#